data_AF-A0A1P8MQD3-F1
#
_entry.id   AF-A0A1P8MQD3-F1
#
_cell.length_a   1.000
_cell.length_b   1.000
_cell.length_c   1.000
_cell.angle_alpha   90.00
_cell.angle_beta   90.00
_cell.angle_gamma   90.00
#
_symmetry.space_group_name_H-M   'P 1'
#
loop_
_entity.id
_entity.type
_entity.pdbx_description
1 polymer ?
#
loop_
_entity_poly.entity_id
_entity_poly.type
_entity_poly.pdbx_seq_one_letter_code
_entity_poly.pdbx_strand_id
1 'polypeptide(L)'
;MNDIREQWGIILNNYLARRMPEVDHLAVSIKVPCSCPRKHMATFYRPFQLDPNAIFEMDDFLLANISGTELDDVLSGIHTKSYLMDALDKLIVRWRLYKDQILIAAPFVGHQWKSKTEKLEIWERLLKQLDAKRTVFLTRSATWSGYKSALQESGLDHDVLVSYGLENQIVATGNKKQDFHAKVYIGIGGQSEVFSGSANLVDGPSMENSSFAVSSYTKVIEKYVDPLKLSLPEAPDRADHHLMISPTKDGWKTTIGVGPAPELS
;
A
#
# COMPACT_ATOMS: atom_id res chain seq x y z
N MET A 1 -4.51 -3.41 26.14
CA MET A 1 -5.51 -3.12 25.07
C MET A 1 -6.42 -1.98 25.49
N ASN A 2 -7.00 -2.00 26.70
CA ASN A 2 -7.69 -0.84 27.27
C ASN A 2 -6.83 0.43 27.27
N ASP A 3 -5.51 0.28 27.46
CA ASP A 3 -4.58 1.40 27.46
C ASP A 3 -4.51 2.14 26.11
N ILE A 4 -4.62 1.42 24.98
CA ILE A 4 -4.62 2.03 23.64
C ILE A 4 -5.92 2.84 23.44
N ARG A 5 -7.06 2.30 23.90
CA ARG A 5 -8.35 3.00 23.89
C ARG A 5 -8.35 4.24 24.77
N GLU A 6 -7.69 4.17 25.93
CA GLU A 6 -7.53 5.33 26.81
C GLU A 6 -6.67 6.42 26.14
N GLN A 7 -5.55 6.04 25.53
CA GLN A 7 -4.71 6.96 24.76
C GLN A 7 -5.49 7.60 23.60
N TRP A 8 -6.34 6.84 22.92
CA TRP A 8 -7.24 7.37 21.89
C TRP A 8 -8.19 8.45 22.43
N GLY A 9 -8.82 8.22 23.59
CA GLY A 9 -9.68 9.22 24.23
C GLY A 9 -8.92 10.51 24.56
N ILE A 10 -7.67 10.40 25.02
CA ILE A 10 -6.79 11.55 25.27
C ILE A 10 -6.46 12.30 23.97
N ILE A 11 -6.19 11.59 22.87
CA ILE A 11 -5.95 12.18 21.55
C ILE A 11 -7.16 13.00 21.12
N LEU A 12 -8.36 12.40 21.11
CA LEU A 12 -9.58 13.07 20.69
C LEU A 12 -9.84 14.34 21.50
N ASN A 13 -9.74 14.25 22.83
CA ASN A 13 -9.93 15.42 23.70
C ASN A 13 -8.93 16.53 23.39
N ASN A 14 -7.66 16.20 23.10
CA ASN A 14 -6.66 17.19 22.73
C ASN A 14 -6.94 17.86 21.38
N TYR A 15 -7.33 17.09 20.35
CA TYR A 15 -7.70 17.65 19.05
C TYR A 15 -8.97 18.51 19.10
N LEU A 16 -9.92 18.17 19.98
CA LEU A 16 -11.14 18.97 20.17
C LEU A 16 -10.88 20.24 21.00
N ALA A 17 -9.98 20.18 21.99
CA ALA A 17 -9.72 21.29 22.91
C ALA A 17 -8.59 22.23 22.47
N ARG A 18 -7.71 21.81 21.56
CA ARG A 18 -6.49 22.54 21.18
C ARG A 18 -6.26 22.51 19.67
N ARG A 19 -5.49 23.48 19.18
CA ARG A 19 -4.99 23.45 17.81
C ARG A 19 -3.82 22.46 17.70
N MET A 20 -4.13 21.24 17.30
CA MET A 20 -3.16 20.18 17.02
C MET A 20 -2.72 20.23 15.55
N PRO A 21 -1.51 19.75 15.21
CA PRO A 21 -1.11 19.63 13.81
C PRO A 21 -2.01 18.63 13.07
N GLU A 22 -2.14 18.80 11.76
CA GLU A 22 -2.82 17.81 10.92
C GLU A 22 -1.99 16.52 10.85
N VAL A 23 -2.68 15.38 10.82
CA VAL A 23 -2.08 14.05 10.72
C VAL A 23 -2.95 13.16 9.85
N ASP A 24 -2.34 12.33 9.01
CA ASP A 24 -3.07 11.40 8.13
C ASP A 24 -3.44 10.10 8.85
N HIS A 25 -2.62 9.69 9.83
CA HIS A 25 -2.66 8.37 10.43
C HIS A 25 -2.44 8.38 11.94
N LEU A 26 -3.07 7.42 12.60
CA LEU A 26 -2.73 6.99 13.94
C LEU A 26 -1.96 5.67 13.85
N ALA A 27 -0.71 5.67 14.33
CA ALA A 27 0.10 4.47 14.45
C ALA A 27 0.11 3.94 15.90
N VAL A 28 0.26 2.63 16.03
CA VAL A 28 0.43 1.92 17.30
C VAL A 28 1.62 0.97 17.17
N SER A 29 2.58 1.06 18.09
CA SER A 29 3.73 0.17 18.14
C SER A 29 3.60 -0.84 19.27
N ILE A 30 3.77 -2.13 18.98
CA ILE A 30 3.60 -3.23 19.93
C ILE A 30 4.81 -4.15 19.89
N LYS A 31 5.30 -4.55 21.07
CA LYS A 31 6.33 -5.60 21.18
C LYS A 31 5.73 -6.94 20.75
N VAL A 32 6.36 -7.62 19.79
CA VAL A 32 5.91 -8.94 19.33
C VAL A 32 6.87 -10.01 19.84
N PRO A 33 6.38 -11.04 20.56
CA PRO A 33 7.19 -12.17 20.94
C PRO A 33 7.55 -12.97 19.69
N CYS A 34 8.82 -13.34 19.55
CA CYS A 34 9.30 -14.21 18.48
C CYS A 34 10.08 -15.37 19.12
N SER A 35 10.09 -16.52 18.43
CA SER A 35 10.94 -17.65 18.80
C SER A 35 12.42 -17.36 18.60
N CYS A 36 12.76 -16.35 17.78
CA CYS A 36 14.13 -15.92 17.59
C CYS A 36 14.61 -15.00 18.75
N PRO A 37 15.93 -14.85 18.96
CA PRO A 37 16.47 -14.04 20.06
C PRO A 37 16.33 -12.52 19.82
N ARG A 38 15.86 -12.09 18.65
CA ARG A 38 15.72 -10.66 18.32
C ARG A 38 14.43 -10.11 18.92
N LYS A 39 14.47 -8.83 19.29
CA LYS A 39 13.29 -8.08 19.73
C LYS A 39 12.61 -7.48 18.50
N HIS A 40 11.32 -7.75 18.34
CA HIS A 40 10.53 -7.23 17.24
C HIS A 40 9.48 -6.24 17.75
N MET A 41 9.30 -5.15 17.00
CA MET A 41 8.22 -4.20 17.17
C MET A 41 7.32 -4.25 15.94
N ALA A 42 6.05 -4.58 16.12
CA ALA A 42 5.06 -4.42 15.07
C ALA A 42 4.51 -2.99 15.10
N THR A 43 4.43 -2.36 13.93
CA THR A 43 3.76 -1.08 13.74
C THR A 43 2.45 -1.32 13.01
N PHE A 44 1.36 -1.03 13.71
CA PHE A 44 0.02 -1.01 13.18
C PHE A 44 -0.41 0.43 12.91
N TYR A 45 -1.34 0.65 11.98
CA TYR A 45 -1.89 1.98 11.76
C TYR A 45 -3.32 1.95 11.22
N ARG A 46 -4.02 3.06 11.40
CA ARG A 46 -5.29 3.34 10.72
C ARG A 46 -5.29 4.79 10.22
N PRO A 47 -6.09 5.13 9.20
CA PRO A 47 -6.40 6.53 8.91
C PRO A 47 -6.92 7.24 10.17
N PHE A 48 -6.43 8.45 10.41
CA PHE A 48 -6.93 9.29 11.49
C PHE A 48 -8.17 10.03 11.00
N GLN A 49 -9.27 9.90 11.75
CA GLN A 49 -10.51 10.62 11.50
C GLN A 49 -10.96 11.25 12.79
N LEU A 50 -11.18 12.56 12.76
CA LEU A 50 -11.75 13.30 13.88
C LEU A 50 -13.27 13.19 13.81
N ASP A 51 -13.80 12.01 14.15
CA ASP A 51 -15.22 11.79 14.31
C ASP A 51 -15.53 11.45 15.77
N PRO A 52 -16.22 12.34 16.52
CA PRO A 52 -16.55 12.11 17.92
C PRO A 52 -17.52 10.92 18.13
N ASN A 53 -18.18 10.44 17.07
CA ASN A 53 -19.06 9.28 17.11
C ASN A 53 -18.41 8.01 16.57
N ALA A 54 -17.19 8.09 16.02
CA ALA A 54 -16.50 6.93 15.49
C ALA A 54 -16.13 5.96 16.63
N ILE A 55 -16.50 4.70 16.45
CA ILE A 55 -16.13 3.64 17.37
C ILE A 55 -14.67 3.28 17.11
N PHE A 56 -13.85 3.29 18.16
CA PHE A 56 -12.45 2.88 18.06
C PHE A 56 -12.35 1.35 18.08
N GLU A 57 -12.37 0.76 16.90
CA GLU A 57 -12.19 -0.67 16.73
C GLU A 57 -10.72 -1.03 16.47
N MET A 58 -10.27 -2.10 17.13
CA MET A 58 -8.89 -2.58 16.99
C MET A 58 -8.67 -3.26 15.64
N ASP A 59 -9.73 -3.84 15.07
CA ASP A 59 -9.67 -4.53 13.77
C ASP A 59 -9.52 -3.56 12.59
N ASP A 60 -9.70 -2.24 12.83
CA ASP A 60 -9.42 -1.19 11.84
C ASP A 60 -7.92 -0.98 11.60
N PHE A 61 -7.06 -1.55 12.44
CA PHE A 61 -5.61 -1.36 12.36
C PHE A 61 -4.96 -2.34 11.39
N LEU A 62 -4.23 -1.78 10.43
CA LEU A 62 -3.45 -2.52 9.45
C LEU A 62 -1.99 -2.67 9.91
N LEU A 63 -1.41 -3.85 9.73
CA LEU A 63 0.00 -4.11 10.04
C LEU A 63 0.91 -3.56 8.92
N ALA A 64 1.69 -2.52 9.22
CA ALA A 64 2.58 -1.87 8.24
C ALA A 64 4.05 -2.34 8.30
N ASN A 65 4.54 -2.67 9.49
CA ASN A 65 5.95 -3.04 9.67
C ASN A 65 6.13 -4.03 10.83
N ILE A 66 7.15 -4.87 10.73
CA ILE A 66 7.75 -5.58 11.85
C ILE A 66 9.24 -5.25 11.83
N SER A 67 9.75 -4.62 12.88
CA SER A 67 11.16 -4.23 12.96
C SER A 67 12.09 -5.44 13.07
N GLY A 68 13.36 -5.28 12.67
CA GLY A 68 14.37 -6.33 12.79
C GLY A 68 14.20 -7.51 11.82
N THR A 69 13.42 -7.31 10.75
CA THR A 69 13.29 -8.22 9.61
C THR A 69 13.85 -7.57 8.35
N GLU A 70 14.66 -8.30 7.59
CA GLU A 70 15.11 -7.87 6.27
C GLU A 70 14.12 -8.38 5.23
N LEU A 71 13.42 -7.47 4.55
CA LEU A 71 12.42 -7.86 3.55
C LEU A 71 13.05 -8.52 2.32
N ASP A 72 14.28 -8.17 1.96
CA ASP A 72 15.02 -8.81 0.87
C ASP A 72 15.22 -10.32 1.14
N ASP A 73 15.64 -10.69 2.35
CA ASP A 73 15.82 -12.10 2.77
C ASP A 73 14.54 -12.93 2.67
N VAL A 74 13.36 -12.28 2.73
CA VAL A 74 12.06 -12.94 2.73
C VAL A 74 11.42 -12.96 1.33
N LEU A 75 11.63 -11.90 0.55
CA LEU A 75 10.90 -11.65 -0.69
C LEU A 75 11.72 -11.91 -1.96
N SER A 76 13.04 -11.97 -1.86
CA SER A 76 13.91 -12.33 -2.99
C SER A 76 14.11 -13.84 -3.07
N GLY A 77 13.94 -14.40 -4.26
CA GLY A 77 14.10 -15.83 -4.52
C GLY A 77 12.98 -16.43 -5.35
N ILE A 78 12.79 -17.74 -5.24
CA ILE A 78 11.77 -18.48 -5.98
C ILE A 78 10.62 -18.82 -5.04
N HIS A 79 9.43 -18.29 -5.33
CA HIS A 79 8.23 -18.48 -4.53
C HIS A 79 7.02 -18.85 -5.39
N THR A 80 5.97 -19.35 -4.77
CA THR A 80 4.69 -19.53 -5.48
C THR A 80 4.09 -18.17 -5.83
N LYS A 81 3.32 -18.13 -6.90
CA LYS A 81 2.63 -16.92 -7.30
C LYS A 81 1.70 -16.39 -6.20
N SER A 82 0.94 -17.28 -5.55
CA SER A 82 0.09 -16.92 -4.41
C SER A 82 0.88 -16.26 -3.27
N TYR A 83 2.06 -16.79 -2.91
CA TYR A 83 2.91 -16.17 -1.90
C TYR A 83 3.31 -14.74 -2.29
N LEU A 84 3.68 -14.52 -3.55
CA LEU A 84 4.07 -13.20 -4.04
C LEU A 84 2.90 -12.21 -4.10
N MET A 85 1.67 -12.69 -4.35
CA MET A 85 0.46 -11.85 -4.28
C MET A 85 0.14 -11.47 -2.84
N ASP A 86 0.21 -12.41 -1.89
CA ASP A 86 0.03 -12.11 -0.46
C ASP A 86 1.10 -11.14 0.05
N ALA A 87 2.34 -11.28 -0.43
CA ALA A 87 3.42 -10.36 -0.12
C ALA A 87 3.16 -8.96 -0.70
N LEU A 88 2.70 -8.87 -1.95
CA LEU A 88 2.35 -7.61 -2.59
C LEU A 88 1.22 -6.89 -1.83
N ASP A 89 0.18 -7.60 -1.39
CA ASP A 89 -0.91 -7.02 -0.60
C ASP A 89 -0.38 -6.38 0.70
N LYS A 90 0.52 -7.10 1.40
CA LYS A 90 1.17 -6.57 2.61
C LYS A 90 2.09 -5.39 2.31
N LEU A 91 2.80 -5.41 1.19
CA LEU A 91 3.63 -4.30 0.74
C LEU A 91 2.79 -3.07 0.41
N ILE A 92 1.63 -3.22 -0.24
CA ILE A 92 0.70 -2.12 -0.51
C ILE A 92 0.24 -1.47 0.81
N VAL A 93 -0.17 -2.28 1.78
CA VAL A 93 -0.54 -1.79 3.13
C VAL A 93 0.60 -1.02 3.78
N ARG A 94 1.83 -1.53 3.69
CA ARG A 94 3.03 -0.85 4.19
C ARG A 94 3.29 0.47 3.45
N TRP A 95 3.23 0.47 2.13
CA TRP A 95 3.55 1.63 1.30
C TRP A 95 2.57 2.78 1.49
N ARG A 96 1.29 2.48 1.75
CA ARG A 96 0.29 3.49 2.11
C ARG A 96 0.71 4.32 3.33
N LEU A 97 1.37 3.70 4.30
CA LEU A 97 1.90 4.42 5.47
C LEU A 97 3.24 5.11 5.17
N TYR A 98 4.17 4.47 4.47
CA TYR A 98 5.56 4.96 4.45
C TYR A 98 6.00 5.69 3.18
N LYS A 99 5.29 5.56 2.07
CA LYS A 99 5.75 6.03 0.75
C LYS A 99 4.87 7.17 0.27
N ASP A 100 5.32 7.98 -0.66
CA ASP A 100 4.53 9.12 -1.14
C ASP A 100 3.55 8.68 -2.23
N GLN A 101 3.99 7.77 -3.09
CA GLN A 101 3.20 7.16 -4.15
C GLN A 101 3.40 5.65 -4.24
N ILE A 102 2.51 4.99 -4.98
CA ILE A 102 2.60 3.57 -5.32
C ILE A 102 2.52 3.43 -6.84
N LEU A 103 3.44 2.70 -7.45
CA LEU A 103 3.38 2.29 -8.84
C LEU A 103 3.16 0.78 -8.92
N ILE A 104 2.05 0.36 -9.53
CA ILE A 104 1.75 -1.04 -9.83
C ILE A 104 1.84 -1.22 -11.34
N ALA A 105 2.88 -1.89 -11.84
CA ALA A 105 3.08 -2.07 -13.28
C ALA A 105 3.13 -3.57 -13.63
N ALA A 106 2.07 -4.06 -14.27
CA ALA A 106 1.97 -5.44 -14.74
C ALA A 106 1.15 -5.55 -16.03
N PRO A 107 1.61 -6.32 -17.04
CA PRO A 107 0.92 -6.40 -18.33
C PRO A 107 -0.42 -7.12 -18.25
N PHE A 108 -0.58 -8.04 -17.29
CA PHE A 108 -1.76 -8.89 -17.15
C PHE A 108 -2.25 -8.91 -15.71
N VAL A 109 -3.58 -8.89 -15.58
CA VAL A 109 -4.32 -9.06 -14.32
C VAL A 109 -5.27 -10.23 -14.51
N GLY A 110 -5.15 -11.25 -13.66
CA GLY A 110 -5.80 -12.54 -13.84
C GLY A 110 -5.17 -13.41 -14.94
N HIS A 111 -5.67 -14.64 -15.06
CA HIS A 111 -5.26 -15.58 -16.10
C HIS A 111 -6.25 -15.57 -17.27
N GLN A 112 -5.81 -15.87 -18.50
CA GLN A 112 -6.71 -15.92 -19.66
C GLN A 112 -7.86 -16.93 -19.48
N TRP A 113 -7.60 -18.02 -18.75
CA TRP A 113 -8.55 -19.10 -18.44
C TRP A 113 -9.55 -18.77 -17.32
N LYS A 114 -9.36 -17.68 -16.59
CA LYS A 114 -10.31 -17.24 -15.56
C LYS A 114 -11.56 -16.65 -16.20
N SER A 115 -12.71 -16.93 -15.60
CA SER A 115 -13.98 -16.28 -15.92
C SER A 115 -13.89 -14.76 -15.73
N LYS A 116 -14.82 -14.01 -16.32
CA LYS A 116 -14.87 -12.55 -16.13
C LYS A 116 -15.07 -12.18 -14.66
N THR A 117 -15.92 -12.92 -13.94
CA THR A 117 -16.17 -12.73 -12.50
C THR A 117 -14.90 -12.90 -11.68
N GLU A 118 -14.14 -13.98 -11.88
CA GLU A 118 -12.88 -14.18 -11.17
C GLU A 118 -11.83 -13.11 -11.50
N LYS A 119 -11.81 -12.61 -12.74
CA LYS A 119 -10.93 -11.48 -13.10
C LYS A 119 -11.35 -10.21 -12.38
N LEU A 120 -12.66 -9.95 -12.29
CA LEU A 120 -13.21 -8.80 -11.57
C LEU A 120 -12.88 -8.87 -10.07
N GLU A 121 -12.98 -10.05 -9.45
CA GLU A 121 -12.59 -10.27 -8.05
C GLU A 121 -11.12 -9.91 -7.79
N ILE A 122 -10.21 -10.28 -8.70
CA ILE A 122 -8.78 -9.92 -8.59
C ILE A 122 -8.60 -8.40 -8.68
N TRP A 123 -9.28 -7.76 -9.64
CA TRP A 123 -9.26 -6.31 -9.78
C TRP A 123 -9.81 -5.62 -8.53
N GLU A 124 -10.97 -6.05 -8.03
CA GLU A 124 -11.56 -5.50 -6.82
C GLU A 124 -10.66 -5.69 -5.60
N ARG A 125 -10.05 -6.87 -5.42
CA ARG A 125 -9.10 -7.14 -4.33
C ARG A 125 -7.93 -6.15 -4.36
N LEU A 126 -7.38 -5.89 -5.54
CA LEU A 126 -6.27 -4.95 -5.70
C LEU A 126 -6.74 -3.50 -5.47
N LEU A 127 -7.75 -3.04 -6.22
CA LEU A 127 -8.19 -1.65 -6.20
C LEU A 127 -8.74 -1.21 -4.84
N LYS A 128 -9.41 -2.11 -4.08
CA LYS A 128 -9.91 -1.81 -2.71
C LYS A 128 -8.79 -1.49 -1.72
N GLN A 129 -7.57 -1.95 -1.97
CA GLN A 129 -6.42 -1.71 -1.11
C GLN A 129 -5.66 -0.45 -1.49
N LEU A 130 -5.76 -0.01 -2.75
CA LEU A 130 -4.98 1.10 -3.31
C LEU A 130 -5.58 2.45 -2.92
N ASP A 131 -4.70 3.44 -2.77
CA ASP A 131 -5.10 4.83 -2.59
C ASP A 131 -5.18 5.50 -3.96
N ALA A 132 -6.40 5.83 -4.41
CA ALA A 132 -6.64 6.36 -5.74
C ALA A 132 -5.85 7.64 -6.07
N LYS A 133 -5.54 8.46 -5.05
CA LYS A 133 -4.81 9.71 -5.24
C LYS A 133 -3.30 9.51 -5.31
N ARG A 134 -2.80 8.38 -4.80
CA ARG A 134 -1.36 8.10 -4.65
C ARG A 134 -0.89 6.94 -5.49
N THR A 135 -1.80 6.24 -6.16
CA THR A 135 -1.47 5.04 -6.91
C THR A 135 -1.57 5.25 -8.42
N VAL A 136 -0.49 4.91 -9.11
CA VAL A 136 -0.47 4.74 -10.56
C VAL A 136 -0.52 3.24 -10.88
N PHE A 137 -1.51 2.82 -11.64
CA PHE A 137 -1.61 1.45 -12.12
C PHE A 137 -1.34 1.40 -13.62
N LEU A 138 -0.23 0.78 -14.02
CA LEU A 138 0.13 0.53 -15.42
C LEU A 138 -0.25 -0.89 -15.84
N THR A 139 -1.12 -0.99 -16.84
CA THR A 139 -1.42 -2.26 -17.52
C THR A 139 -1.64 -2.09 -19.02
N ARG A 140 -1.68 -3.21 -19.75
CA ARG A 140 -1.96 -3.20 -21.19
C ARG A 140 -3.39 -2.76 -21.46
N SER A 141 -3.60 -2.02 -22.56
CA SER A 141 -4.93 -1.53 -22.95
C SER A 141 -5.96 -2.64 -23.10
N ALA A 142 -5.57 -3.81 -23.61
CA ALA A 142 -6.47 -4.97 -23.73
C ALA A 142 -6.91 -5.52 -22.35
N THR A 143 -5.97 -5.62 -21.40
CA THR A 143 -6.26 -6.02 -20.02
C THR A 143 -7.22 -5.03 -19.37
N TRP A 144 -6.98 -3.74 -19.60
CA TRP A 144 -7.83 -2.66 -19.10
C TRP A 144 -9.23 -2.65 -19.71
N SER A 145 -9.34 -2.77 -21.03
CA SER A 145 -10.64 -2.87 -21.71
C SER A 145 -11.43 -4.08 -21.21
N GLY A 146 -10.77 -5.21 -20.97
CA GLY A 146 -11.41 -6.39 -20.38
C GLY A 146 -12.00 -6.14 -18.99
N TYR A 147 -11.31 -5.35 -18.16
CA TYR A 147 -11.85 -4.91 -16.87
C TYR A 147 -13.07 -4.01 -17.03
N LYS A 148 -13.00 -2.97 -17.89
CA LYS A 148 -14.15 -2.07 -18.12
C LYS A 148 -15.39 -2.83 -18.58
N SER A 149 -15.23 -3.79 -19.49
CA SER A 149 -16.34 -4.62 -19.94
C SER A 149 -16.92 -5.49 -18.82
N ALA A 150 -16.06 -6.08 -17.96
CA ALA A 150 -16.53 -6.88 -16.82
C ALA A 150 -17.27 -6.02 -15.78
N LEU A 151 -16.81 -4.78 -15.55
CA LEU A 151 -17.44 -3.82 -14.65
C LEU A 151 -18.82 -3.37 -15.18
N GLN A 152 -18.90 -3.08 -16.48
CA GLN A 152 -20.17 -2.72 -17.11
C GLN A 152 -21.19 -3.87 -17.04
N GLU A 153 -20.74 -5.11 -17.22
CA GLU A 153 -21.58 -6.32 -17.07
C GLU A 153 -22.06 -6.55 -15.63
N SER A 154 -21.33 -6.07 -14.62
CA SER A 154 -21.78 -6.09 -13.22
C SER A 154 -22.69 -4.92 -12.83
N GLY A 155 -23.00 -4.02 -13.78
CA GLY A 155 -23.88 -2.88 -13.57
C GLY A 155 -23.18 -1.61 -13.04
N LEU A 156 -21.85 -1.59 -13.03
CA LEU A 156 -21.05 -0.44 -12.62
C LEU A 156 -20.42 0.23 -13.85
N ASP A 157 -20.61 1.54 -13.98
CA ASP A 157 -19.99 2.31 -15.06
C ASP A 157 -18.64 2.89 -14.58
N HIS A 158 -17.58 2.52 -15.30
CA HIS A 158 -16.24 3.01 -15.06
C HIS A 158 -16.16 4.55 -15.10
N ASP A 159 -16.81 5.17 -16.08
CA ASP A 159 -16.68 6.62 -16.30
C ASP A 159 -17.38 7.41 -15.19
N VAL A 160 -18.41 6.81 -14.57
CA VAL A 160 -19.00 7.32 -13.33
C VAL A 160 -17.98 7.29 -12.20
N LEU A 161 -17.26 6.19 -11.97
CA LEU A 161 -16.24 6.10 -10.90
C LEU A 161 -15.13 7.16 -11.07
N VAL A 162 -14.68 7.39 -12.30
CA VAL A 162 -13.71 8.45 -12.61
C VAL A 162 -14.26 9.83 -12.28
N SER A 163 -15.53 10.11 -12.60
CA SER A 163 -16.13 11.42 -12.34
C SER A 163 -16.19 11.79 -10.85
N TYR A 164 -16.24 10.78 -9.97
CA TYR A 164 -16.20 10.97 -8.52
C TYR A 164 -14.79 10.89 -7.92
N GLY A 165 -13.74 10.71 -8.73
CA GLY A 165 -12.37 10.52 -8.25
C GLY A 165 -12.18 9.26 -7.42
N LEU A 166 -13.05 8.26 -7.61
CA LEU A 166 -13.03 6.99 -6.89
C LEU A 166 -12.17 5.92 -7.60
N GLU A 167 -11.64 6.25 -8.76
CA GLU A 167 -10.78 5.38 -9.54
C GLU A 167 -9.32 5.78 -9.34
N ASN A 168 -8.43 4.79 -9.26
CA ASN A 168 -6.99 5.01 -9.24
C ASN A 168 -6.54 5.76 -10.48
N GLN A 169 -5.32 6.30 -10.48
CA GLN A 169 -4.77 6.82 -11.73
C GLN A 169 -4.30 5.62 -12.57
N ILE A 170 -5.26 4.96 -13.22
CA ILE A 170 -4.96 3.86 -14.12
C ILE A 170 -4.45 4.44 -15.44
N VAL A 171 -3.13 4.46 -15.54
CA VAL A 171 -2.44 4.69 -16.80
C VAL A 171 -2.47 3.37 -17.57
N ALA A 172 -3.61 3.05 -18.17
CA ALA A 172 -3.59 2.16 -19.30
C ALA A 172 -2.81 2.89 -20.39
N THR A 173 -1.65 2.37 -20.80
CA THR A 173 -0.86 3.01 -21.87
C THR A 173 -1.72 3.10 -23.13
N GLY A 174 -2.39 4.24 -23.32
CA GLY A 174 -3.09 4.62 -24.55
C GLY A 174 -2.11 4.82 -25.71
N ASN A 175 -0.82 5.01 -25.38
CA ASN A 175 0.27 5.04 -26.33
C ASN A 175 0.87 3.64 -26.51
N LYS A 176 0.24 2.79 -27.32
CA LYS A 176 0.81 1.72 -28.19
C LYS A 176 2.01 0.85 -27.70
N LYS A 177 2.41 0.85 -26.42
CA LYS A 177 3.44 -0.06 -25.88
C LYS A 177 2.83 -1.41 -25.53
N GLN A 178 2.51 -2.18 -26.56
CA GLN A 178 2.18 -3.60 -26.42
C GLN A 178 3.39 -4.44 -25.97
N ASP A 179 4.60 -3.88 -26.07
CA ASP A 179 5.90 -4.47 -25.76
C ASP A 179 6.30 -4.37 -24.28
N PHE A 180 5.46 -3.81 -23.41
CA PHE A 180 5.69 -3.87 -21.97
C PHE A 180 5.34 -5.25 -21.41
N HIS A 181 6.29 -5.87 -20.71
CA HIS A 181 6.12 -7.14 -20.01
C HIS A 181 6.72 -7.14 -18.60
N ALA A 182 7.17 -5.97 -18.09
CA ALA A 182 7.74 -5.91 -16.75
C ALA A 182 6.64 -6.15 -15.71
N LYS A 183 7.03 -6.73 -14.58
CA LYS A 183 6.16 -6.87 -13.40
C LYS A 183 6.94 -6.25 -12.26
N VAL A 184 6.61 -5.00 -11.99
CA VAL A 184 7.31 -4.18 -11.02
C VAL A 184 6.29 -3.40 -10.22
N TYR A 185 6.48 -3.41 -8.91
CA TYR A 185 5.59 -2.88 -7.91
C TYR A 185 6.46 -2.04 -6.98
N ILE A 186 6.16 -0.74 -6.86
CA ILE A 186 7.08 0.20 -6.21
C ILE A 186 6.31 1.08 -5.24
N GLY A 187 6.76 1.11 -3.99
CA GLY A 187 6.45 2.19 -3.08
C GLY A 187 7.47 3.32 -3.25
N ILE A 188 7.07 4.44 -3.85
CA ILE A 188 7.94 5.55 -4.25
C ILE A 188 8.00 6.60 -3.14
N GLY A 189 9.20 7.00 -2.76
CA GLY A 189 9.49 8.09 -1.83
C GLY A 189 11.00 8.31 -1.70
N GLY A 190 11.44 9.10 -0.72
CA GLY A 190 12.88 9.38 -0.51
C GLY A 190 13.75 8.10 -0.48
N GLN A 191 13.30 7.09 0.28
CA GLN A 191 13.73 5.70 0.14
C GLN A 191 12.59 4.87 -0.44
N SER A 192 12.70 4.53 -1.71
CA SER A 192 11.73 3.74 -2.44
C SER A 192 11.96 2.25 -2.22
N GLU A 193 10.88 1.48 -2.15
CA GLU A 193 10.91 0.01 -2.07
C GLU A 193 10.42 -0.56 -3.40
N VAL A 194 11.25 -1.39 -4.05
CA VAL A 194 10.99 -1.98 -5.36
C VAL A 194 10.82 -3.48 -5.20
N PHE A 195 9.64 -3.99 -5.52
CA PHE A 195 9.35 -5.42 -5.62
C PHE A 195 9.12 -5.77 -7.09
N SER A 196 9.86 -6.73 -7.63
CA SER A 196 9.79 -7.09 -9.04
C SER A 196 9.99 -8.58 -9.26
N GLY A 197 9.55 -9.10 -10.40
CA GLY A 197 9.72 -10.52 -10.69
C GLY A 197 9.06 -10.99 -11.98
N SER A 198 8.85 -12.30 -12.06
CA SER A 198 8.19 -12.95 -13.20
C SER A 198 6.68 -13.15 -13.01
N ALA A 199 6.15 -12.95 -11.80
CA ALA A 199 4.73 -13.09 -11.46
C ALA A 199 3.85 -11.93 -11.96
N ASN A 200 2.85 -12.24 -12.80
CA ASN A 200 1.72 -11.33 -13.06
C ASN A 200 0.76 -11.30 -11.86
N LEU A 201 -0.20 -10.37 -11.90
CA LEU A 201 -1.22 -10.16 -10.86
C LEU A 201 -2.31 -11.24 -10.91
N VAL A 202 -2.01 -12.44 -10.42
CA VAL A 202 -2.95 -13.57 -10.33
C VAL A 202 -2.45 -14.60 -9.32
N ASP A 203 -3.34 -15.30 -8.63
CA ASP A 203 -2.95 -16.39 -7.72
C ASP A 203 -2.65 -17.69 -8.45
N GLY A 204 -1.82 -18.54 -7.85
CA GLY A 204 -1.58 -19.89 -8.36
C GLY A 204 -0.34 -20.58 -7.79
N PRO A 205 -0.22 -21.90 -8.05
CA PRO A 205 0.86 -22.72 -7.51
C PRO A 205 2.19 -22.60 -8.30
N SER A 206 2.19 -21.90 -9.45
CA SER A 206 3.40 -21.78 -10.27
C SER A 206 4.50 -21.04 -9.52
N MET A 207 5.72 -21.55 -9.64
CA MET A 207 6.91 -20.95 -9.05
C MET A 207 7.41 -19.80 -9.93
N GLU A 208 7.72 -18.67 -9.30
CA GLU A 208 8.09 -17.41 -9.93
C GLU A 208 9.32 -16.85 -9.21
N ASN A 209 10.21 -16.20 -9.95
CA ASN A 209 11.36 -15.52 -9.36
C ASN A 209 10.97 -14.08 -8.99
N SER A 210 11.38 -13.64 -7.80
CA SER A 210 11.18 -12.28 -7.31
C SER A 210 12.47 -11.68 -6.74
N SER A 211 12.49 -10.36 -6.70
CA SER A 211 13.50 -9.56 -6.02
C SER A 211 12.85 -8.37 -5.33
N PHE A 212 13.34 -8.07 -4.13
CA PHE A 212 13.00 -6.87 -3.38
C PHE A 212 14.25 -6.02 -3.15
N ALA A 213 14.16 -4.70 -3.33
CA ALA A 213 15.28 -3.81 -3.10
C ALA A 213 14.83 -2.43 -2.63
N VAL A 214 15.65 -1.80 -1.80
CA VAL A 214 15.51 -0.37 -1.46
C VAL A 214 16.38 0.46 -2.40
N SER A 215 15.83 1.55 -2.93
CA SER A 215 16.51 2.45 -3.87
C SER A 215 16.14 3.90 -3.60
N SER A 216 16.99 4.84 -4.03
CA SER A 216 16.62 6.26 -4.00
C SER A 216 15.54 6.57 -5.04
N TYR A 217 14.77 7.64 -4.79
CA TYR A 217 13.79 8.18 -5.74
C TYR A 217 14.38 8.34 -7.15
N THR A 218 15.50 9.06 -7.29
CA THR A 218 16.14 9.33 -8.59
C THR A 218 16.44 8.05 -9.37
N LYS A 219 16.99 7.03 -8.70
CA LYS A 219 17.28 5.74 -9.34
C LYS A 219 16.01 5.00 -9.76
N VAL A 220 14.91 5.14 -9.00
CA VAL A 220 13.62 4.55 -9.38
C VAL A 220 13.07 5.22 -10.63
N ILE A 221 13.13 6.55 -10.71
CA ILE A 221 12.69 7.28 -11.90
C ILE A 221 13.48 6.83 -13.13
N GLU A 222 14.81 6.91 -13.07
CA GLU A 222 15.70 6.57 -14.19
C GLU A 222 15.57 5.11 -14.66
N LYS A 223 15.39 4.17 -13.73
CA LYS A 223 15.40 2.72 -14.06
C LYS A 223 14.03 2.15 -14.40
N TYR A 224 12.95 2.73 -13.89
CA TYR A 224 11.61 2.15 -14.02
C TYR A 224 10.62 3.11 -14.67
N VAL A 225 10.59 4.38 -14.27
CA VAL A 225 9.56 5.31 -14.76
C VAL A 225 9.89 5.80 -16.17
N ASP A 226 11.13 6.28 -16.40
CA ASP A 226 11.56 6.82 -17.69
C ASP A 226 11.55 5.76 -18.80
N PRO A 227 12.06 4.52 -18.59
CA PRO A 227 12.02 3.50 -19.64
C PRO A 227 10.60 3.07 -19.99
N LEU A 228 9.67 3.14 -19.03
CA LEU A 228 8.25 2.91 -19.26
C LEU A 228 7.54 4.11 -19.88
N LYS A 229 8.22 5.27 -19.98
CA LYS A 229 7.67 6.54 -20.49
C LYS A 229 6.40 6.93 -19.73
N LEU A 230 6.41 6.70 -18.42
CA LEU A 230 5.30 7.04 -17.55
C LEU A 230 5.44 8.50 -17.11
N SER A 231 4.33 9.22 -17.12
CA SER A 231 4.21 10.45 -16.34
C SER A 231 3.56 10.05 -15.02
N LEU A 232 4.32 10.12 -13.93
CA LEU A 232 3.71 10.03 -12.61
C LEU A 232 2.97 11.34 -12.33
N PRO A 233 1.74 11.29 -11.78
CA PRO A 233 1.10 12.49 -11.27
C PRO A 233 1.92 13.08 -10.13
N GLU A 234 1.65 14.32 -9.78
CA GLU A 234 2.17 14.88 -8.54
C GLU A 234 1.56 14.12 -7.34
N ALA A 235 2.38 13.80 -6.35
CA ALA A 235 1.90 13.16 -5.14
C ALA A 235 1.09 14.21 -4.35
N PRO A 236 -0.07 13.86 -3.78
CA PRO A 236 -0.69 14.74 -2.81
C PRO A 236 0.27 14.96 -1.64
N ASP A 237 0.26 16.19 -1.11
CA ASP A 237 0.97 16.51 0.12
C ASP A 237 0.52 15.56 1.25
N ARG A 238 1.48 15.20 2.09
CA ARG A 238 1.24 14.37 3.27
C ARG A 238 1.38 15.22 4.51
N ALA A 239 0.70 14.83 5.59
CA ALA A 239 0.84 15.53 6.85
C ALA A 239 2.30 15.54 7.33
N ASP A 240 2.79 16.70 7.78
CA ASP A 240 4.15 16.83 8.32
C ASP A 240 4.33 16.20 9.71
N HIS A 241 3.28 15.57 10.24
CA HIS A 241 3.27 14.95 11.56
C HIS A 241 2.50 13.63 11.54
N HIS A 242 2.76 12.80 12.55
CA HIS A 242 2.01 11.58 12.80
C HIS A 242 1.74 11.38 14.29
N LEU A 243 0.66 10.66 14.60
CA LEU A 243 0.39 10.20 15.96
C LEU A 243 0.93 8.80 16.15
N MET A 244 1.59 8.57 17.29
CA MET A 244 2.06 7.24 17.69
C MET A 244 1.66 6.93 19.12
N ILE A 245 1.01 5.79 19.32
CA ILE A 245 0.79 5.18 20.63
C ILE A 245 1.83 4.07 20.80
N SER A 246 2.66 4.14 21.85
CA SER A 246 3.72 3.16 22.08
C SER A 246 3.93 2.85 23.57
N PRO A 247 4.42 1.63 23.91
CA PRO A 247 4.73 1.28 25.28
C PRO A 247 6.03 1.94 25.74
N THR A 248 5.99 2.64 26.86
CA THR A 248 7.15 3.25 27.53
C THR A 248 7.41 2.58 28.89
N LYS A 249 8.43 3.04 29.62
CA LYS A 249 8.70 2.58 31.00
C LYS A 249 7.56 2.92 31.97
N ASP A 250 6.83 4.01 31.71
CA ASP A 250 5.76 4.52 32.58
C ASP A 250 4.36 4.11 32.08
N GLY A 251 4.28 3.11 31.19
CA GLY A 251 3.04 2.70 30.53
C GLY A 251 2.93 3.20 29.09
N TRP A 252 1.74 3.10 28.51
CA TRP A 252 1.47 3.54 27.14
C TRP A 252 1.44 5.06 27.05
N LYS A 253 2.10 5.61 26.04
CA LYS A 253 2.08 7.06 25.77
C LYS A 253 1.78 7.34 24.32
N THR A 254 1.06 8.43 24.11
CA THR A 254 0.89 9.06 22.82
C THR A 254 1.99 10.09 22.60
N THR A 255 2.58 10.10 21.40
CA THR A 255 3.49 11.13 20.94
C THR A 255 3.06 11.67 19.58
N ILE A 256 3.41 12.93 19.30
CA ILE A 256 3.35 13.50 17.97
C ILE A 256 4.78 13.49 17.43
N GLY A 257 5.01 12.73 16.37
CA GLY A 257 6.28 12.71 15.66
C GLY A 257 6.28 13.66 14.47
N VAL A 258 7.47 14.06 14.03
CA VAL A 258 7.69 14.81 12.78
C VAL A 258 7.70 13.82 11.61
N GLY A 259 7.18 14.25 10.46
CA GLY A 259 7.00 13.46 9.26
C GLY A 259 5.68 12.68 9.24
N PRO A 260 5.30 12.16 8.06
CA PRO A 260 3.97 11.58 7.85
C PRO A 260 3.79 10.17 8.43
N ALA A 261 4.88 9.54 8.86
CA ALA A 261 4.88 8.22 9.47
C ALA A 261 6.06 8.06 10.44
N PRO A 262 5.97 7.08 11.37
CA PRO A 262 7.10 6.69 12.20
C PRO A 262 8.31 6.27 11.36
N GLU A 263 9.53 6.38 11.89
CA GLU A 263 10.71 5.88 11.18
C GLU A 263 10.65 4.35 11.01
N LEU A 264 11.14 3.88 9.85
CA LEU A 264 11.37 2.46 9.61
C LEU A 264 12.57 2.01 10.45
N SER A 265 12.36 1.01 11.31
CA SER A 265 13.37 0.40 12.19
C SER A 265 13.56 -1.07 11.89
#